data_AF-A0A1Z8LFP5-F1
#
_entry.id   AF-A0A1Z8LFP5-F1
#
_cell.length_a   1.000
_cell.length_b   1.000
_cell.length_c   1.000
_cell.angle_alpha   90.00
_cell.angle_beta   90.00
_cell.angle_gamma   90.00
#
_symmetry.space_group_name_H-M   'P 1'
#
loop_
_entity.id
_entity.type
_entity.pdbx_description
1 polymer ?
#
loop_
_entity_poly.entity_id
_entity_poly.type
_entity_poly.pdbx_seq_one_letter_code
_entity_poly.pdbx_strand_id
1 'polypeptide(L)'
;MFGFSKSTDVRIPDEVRPVLELSGPRITSSFEKVLNSSDSHGGIEAFVTAVKFKKSIFEQVLSPSAIANLDKETFLGLCAFIAPVRRRIGSWIETDDFSRLKDSVVALLAEGGDKRHVDDRIRAFCGQFSEDKLHRWVRDLAAELLHFSNMEKYPLMTRWVWDQSSNTGVIREIWYAKDIDHITLDVRDTFETHLVLREELSQFLSSNGVFRDVLIYADLLLAQIYADYISEQGGSFLRTDFSSELDPLEFTRRMLGLDGVDPDSGRTRVKLANGKRLKLNDLEAMN
;
A
#
# COMPACT_ATOMS: atom_id res chain seq x y z
N MET A 1 -18.79 -54.56 -5.63
CA MET A 1 -19.79 -53.57 -5.18
C MET A 1 -19.03 -52.50 -4.41
N PHE A 2 -18.51 -51.48 -5.09
CA PHE A 2 -17.71 -50.40 -4.49
C PHE A 2 -18.43 -49.08 -4.73
N GLY A 3 -18.95 -48.49 -3.66
CA GLY A 3 -19.63 -47.20 -3.68
C GLY A 3 -18.62 -46.07 -3.73
N PHE A 4 -18.69 -45.26 -4.77
CA PHE A 4 -18.02 -43.96 -4.80
C PHE A 4 -18.76 -43.01 -3.86
N SER A 5 -18.08 -42.57 -2.80
CA SER A 5 -18.52 -41.46 -1.97
C SER A 5 -18.60 -40.20 -2.82
N LYS A 6 -19.81 -39.70 -3.05
CA LYS A 6 -20.01 -38.34 -3.57
C LYS A 6 -19.40 -37.37 -2.55
N SER A 7 -18.28 -36.76 -2.91
CA SER A 7 -17.81 -35.55 -2.27
C SER A 7 -18.95 -34.54 -2.35
N THR A 8 -19.56 -34.22 -1.22
CA THR A 8 -20.49 -33.11 -1.09
C THR A 8 -19.67 -31.85 -1.32
N ASP A 9 -19.79 -31.32 -2.53
CA ASP A 9 -19.37 -29.97 -2.90
C ASP A 9 -20.20 -28.99 -2.06
N VAL A 10 -19.72 -28.71 -0.85
CA VAL A 10 -20.28 -27.67 0.01
C VAL A 10 -19.89 -26.35 -0.62
N ARG A 11 -20.73 -25.87 -1.54
CA ARG A 11 -20.70 -24.47 -1.96
C ARG A 11 -21.03 -23.62 -0.73
N ILE A 12 -19.98 -23.14 -0.07
CA ILE A 12 -20.07 -22.09 0.93
C ILE A 12 -20.68 -20.88 0.20
N PRO A 13 -21.78 -20.27 0.71
CA PRO A 13 -22.45 -19.16 0.05
C PRO A 13 -21.46 -18.06 -0.33
N ASP A 14 -21.67 -17.43 -1.50
CA ASP A 14 -20.94 -16.24 -1.90
C ASP A 14 -20.98 -15.23 -0.74
N GLU A 15 -19.82 -14.86 -0.22
CA GLU A 15 -19.74 -13.87 0.85
C GLU A 15 -20.46 -12.60 0.39
N VAL A 16 -21.33 -12.06 1.24
CA VAL A 16 -22.06 -10.81 0.96
C VAL A 16 -21.02 -9.73 0.65
N ARG A 17 -21.14 -9.11 -0.53
CA ARG A 17 -20.27 -8.01 -0.95
C ARG A 17 -20.25 -6.92 0.15
N PRO A 18 -19.08 -6.47 0.61
CA PRO A 18 -18.97 -5.38 1.58
C PRO A 18 -19.71 -4.14 1.10
N VAL A 19 -20.34 -3.42 2.03
CA VAL A 19 -20.94 -2.10 1.80
C VAL A 19 -20.14 -1.09 2.61
N LEU A 20 -19.66 -0.04 1.96
CA LEU A 20 -18.90 1.03 2.60
C LEU A 20 -19.77 2.29 2.64
N GLU A 21 -19.99 2.83 3.83
CA GLU A 21 -20.76 4.07 4.00
C GLU A 21 -19.81 5.25 3.88
N LEU A 22 -19.34 5.54 2.65
CA LEU A 22 -18.33 6.56 2.41
C LEU A 22 -18.94 7.99 2.35
N SER A 23 -18.24 8.94 2.97
CA SER A 23 -18.62 10.35 3.02
C SER A 23 -18.15 11.10 1.79
N GLY A 24 -19.06 11.33 0.85
CA GLY A 24 -18.82 12.15 -0.35
C GLY A 24 -18.15 13.50 -0.05
N PRO A 25 -18.65 14.33 0.91
CA PRO A 25 -18.02 15.60 1.26
C PRO A 25 -16.57 15.50 1.73
N ARG A 26 -16.21 14.47 2.53
CA ARG A 26 -14.82 14.26 2.98
C ARG A 26 -13.92 13.88 1.81
N ILE A 27 -14.39 12.98 0.94
CA ILE A 27 -13.67 12.58 -0.28
C ILE A 27 -13.46 13.79 -1.20
N THR A 28 -14.49 14.60 -1.45
CA THR A 28 -14.39 15.83 -2.27
C THR A 28 -13.36 16.79 -1.69
N SER A 29 -13.41 17.05 -0.38
CA SER A 29 -12.47 17.98 0.27
C SER A 29 -11.02 17.53 0.12
N SER A 30 -10.71 16.25 0.33
CA SER A 30 -9.35 15.73 0.16
C SER A 30 -8.92 15.71 -1.31
N PHE A 31 -9.84 15.45 -2.25
CA PHE A 31 -9.56 15.48 -3.69
C PHE A 31 -9.22 16.90 -4.17
N GLU A 32 -10.01 17.91 -3.79
CA GLU A 32 -9.71 19.31 -4.11
C GLU A 32 -8.37 19.75 -3.50
N LYS A 33 -8.08 19.30 -2.27
CA LYS A 33 -6.82 19.61 -1.61
C LYS A 33 -5.61 19.03 -2.35
N VAL A 34 -5.66 17.77 -2.81
CA VAL A 34 -4.53 17.18 -3.55
C VAL A 34 -4.32 17.90 -4.88
N LEU A 35 -5.38 18.28 -5.60
CA LEU A 35 -5.27 19.05 -6.83
C LEU A 35 -4.60 20.40 -6.58
N ASN A 36 -5.15 21.21 -5.68
CA ASN A 36 -4.66 22.56 -5.41
C ASN A 36 -3.24 22.57 -4.83
N SER A 37 -2.91 21.62 -3.94
CA SER A 37 -1.58 21.56 -3.31
C SER A 37 -0.50 21.01 -4.23
N SER A 38 -0.90 20.39 -5.35
CA SER A 38 0.05 19.82 -6.31
C SER A 38 0.63 20.85 -7.27
N ASP A 39 -0.01 22.02 -7.44
CA ASP A 39 0.42 23.06 -8.38
C ASP A 39 1.85 23.56 -8.10
N SER A 40 2.23 23.70 -6.83
CA SER A 40 3.58 24.08 -6.41
C SER A 40 4.64 23.00 -6.68
N HIS A 41 4.22 21.81 -7.12
CA HIS A 41 5.04 20.63 -7.33
C HIS A 41 5.03 20.14 -8.79
N GLY A 42 4.64 20.99 -9.74
CA GLY A 42 4.49 20.62 -11.14
C GLY A 42 3.14 19.98 -11.47
N GLY A 43 2.15 20.15 -10.59
CA GLY A 43 0.81 19.59 -10.70
C GLY A 43 0.72 18.12 -10.29
N ILE A 44 -0.50 17.61 -10.24
CA ILE A 44 -0.79 16.23 -9.84
C ILE A 44 -0.13 15.20 -10.78
N GLU A 45 0.13 15.59 -12.03
CA GLU A 45 0.80 14.75 -13.03
C GLU A 45 2.25 14.39 -12.65
N ALA A 46 2.94 15.23 -11.87
CA ALA A 46 4.26 14.88 -11.34
C ALA A 46 4.18 13.68 -10.38
N PHE A 47 3.13 13.63 -9.56
CA PHE A 47 2.87 12.52 -8.65
C PHE A 47 2.43 11.27 -9.42
N VAL A 48 1.55 11.44 -10.41
CA VAL A 48 1.14 10.33 -11.30
C VAL A 48 2.35 9.70 -11.97
N THR A 49 3.28 10.53 -12.48
CA THR A 49 4.53 10.07 -13.10
C THR A 49 5.41 9.31 -12.10
N ALA A 50 5.54 9.82 -10.88
CA ALA A 50 6.32 9.15 -9.83
C ALA A 50 5.72 7.79 -9.41
N VAL A 51 4.39 7.68 -9.35
CA VAL A 51 3.71 6.40 -9.08
C VAL A 51 3.89 5.43 -10.25
N LYS A 52 3.79 5.91 -11.51
CA LYS A 52 4.07 5.08 -12.70
C LYS A 52 5.49 4.53 -12.70
N PHE A 53 6.47 5.35 -12.34
CA PHE A 53 7.85 4.93 -12.20
C PHE A 53 8.03 3.87 -11.11
N LYS A 54 7.43 4.07 -9.92
CA LYS A 54 7.43 3.05 -8.87
C LYS A 54 6.81 1.74 -9.36
N LYS A 55 5.66 1.82 -10.03
CA LYS A 55 4.98 0.65 -10.63
C LYS A 55 5.90 -0.08 -11.62
N SER A 56 6.52 0.62 -12.56
CA SER A 56 7.36 -0.02 -13.59
C SER A 56 8.55 -0.76 -12.99
N ILE A 57 9.17 -0.22 -11.94
CA ILE A 57 10.23 -0.90 -11.19
C ILE A 57 9.73 -2.23 -10.60
N PHE A 58 8.58 -2.20 -9.92
CA PHE A 58 8.03 -3.41 -9.32
C PHE A 58 7.63 -4.44 -10.38
N GLU A 59 7.00 -4.02 -11.47
CA GLU A 59 6.64 -4.91 -12.59
C GLU A 59 7.89 -5.56 -13.22
N GLN A 60 8.96 -4.79 -13.41
CA GLN A 60 10.21 -5.32 -13.96
C GLN A 60 10.85 -6.35 -13.03
N VAL A 61 11.04 -5.98 -11.75
CA VAL A 61 11.76 -6.80 -10.76
C VAL A 61 10.96 -8.04 -10.34
N LEU A 62 9.65 -7.92 -10.25
CA LEU A 62 8.75 -8.99 -9.80
C LEU A 62 8.14 -9.79 -10.96
N SER A 63 8.56 -9.52 -12.21
CA SER A 63 8.13 -10.29 -13.36
C SER A 63 8.50 -11.78 -13.21
N PRO A 64 7.71 -12.71 -13.78
CA PRO A 64 8.01 -14.15 -13.73
C PRO A 64 9.42 -14.51 -14.24
N SER A 65 9.95 -13.73 -15.19
CA SER A 65 11.30 -13.90 -15.73
C SER A 65 12.43 -13.39 -14.83
N ALA A 66 12.18 -12.36 -14.01
CA ALA A 66 13.21 -11.72 -13.19
C ALA A 66 13.24 -12.28 -11.76
N ILE A 67 12.09 -12.60 -11.19
CA ILE A 67 11.93 -12.92 -9.77
C ILE A 67 12.76 -14.13 -9.31
N ALA A 68 13.01 -15.10 -10.19
CA ALA A 68 13.83 -16.27 -9.88
C ALA A 68 15.27 -15.89 -9.46
N ASN A 69 15.81 -14.83 -10.06
CA ASN A 69 17.15 -14.31 -9.84
C ASN A 69 17.18 -13.09 -8.92
N LEU A 70 16.06 -12.78 -8.24
CA LEU A 70 15.97 -11.65 -7.33
C LEU A 70 17.03 -11.78 -6.23
N ASP A 71 17.95 -10.82 -6.18
CA ASP A 71 18.96 -10.72 -5.13
C ASP A 71 18.47 -9.82 -3.97
N LYS A 72 19.23 -9.88 -2.87
CA LYS A 72 18.92 -9.17 -1.62
C LYS A 72 18.98 -7.64 -1.78
N GLU A 73 19.94 -7.13 -2.56
CA GLU A 73 20.14 -5.69 -2.74
C GLU A 73 18.98 -5.09 -3.54
N THR A 74 18.62 -5.74 -4.64
CA THR A 74 17.48 -5.37 -5.50
C THR A 74 16.17 -5.41 -4.72
N PHE A 75 15.93 -6.47 -3.93
CA PHE A 75 14.74 -6.55 -3.07
C PHE A 75 14.68 -5.42 -2.02
N LEU A 76 15.82 -5.08 -1.39
CA LEU A 76 15.88 -3.94 -0.47
C LEU A 76 15.64 -2.62 -1.20
N GLY A 77 16.07 -2.50 -2.46
CA GLY A 77 15.73 -1.39 -3.36
C GLY A 77 14.22 -1.21 -3.50
N LEU A 78 13.46 -2.28 -3.78
CA LEU A 78 11.99 -2.24 -3.80
C LEU A 78 11.42 -1.77 -2.47
N CYS A 79 11.92 -2.33 -1.36
CA CYS A 79 11.43 -2.00 -0.03
C CYS A 79 11.66 -0.54 0.36
N ALA A 80 12.59 0.17 -0.27
CA ALA A 80 12.79 1.61 -0.06
C ALA A 80 11.54 2.44 -0.36
N PHE A 81 10.75 1.99 -1.34
CA PHE A 81 9.50 2.61 -1.76
C PHE A 81 8.29 2.22 -0.91
N ILE A 82 8.46 1.36 0.11
CA ILE A 82 7.37 0.89 0.96
C ILE A 82 7.54 1.54 2.34
N ALA A 83 6.78 2.59 2.62
CA ALA A 83 7.06 3.48 3.74
C ALA A 83 7.05 2.81 5.13
N PRO A 84 6.10 1.91 5.45
CA PRO A 84 6.11 1.16 6.71
C PRO A 84 7.27 0.16 6.84
N VAL A 85 7.86 -0.26 5.71
CA VAL A 85 8.79 -1.40 5.62
C VAL A 85 10.25 -0.95 5.60
N ARG A 86 10.58 0.10 4.85
CA ARG A 86 11.98 0.57 4.63
C ARG A 86 12.79 0.77 5.91
N ARG A 87 12.15 1.13 7.03
CA ARG A 87 12.84 1.34 8.31
C ARG A 87 13.11 0.06 9.11
N ARG A 88 12.56 -1.08 8.69
CA ARG A 88 12.48 -2.33 9.49
C ARG A 88 13.05 -3.55 8.76
N ILE A 89 12.85 -3.63 7.44
CA ILE A 89 13.27 -4.80 6.65
C ILE A 89 14.78 -5.02 6.67
N GLY A 90 15.58 -3.93 6.67
CA GLY A 90 17.04 -4.02 6.59
C GLY A 90 17.66 -4.75 7.77
N SER A 91 17.17 -4.51 8.99
CA SER A 91 17.61 -5.26 10.18
C SER A 91 17.13 -6.71 10.18
N TRP A 92 15.94 -6.98 9.67
CA TRP A 92 15.37 -8.33 9.61
C TRP A 92 16.11 -9.22 8.60
N ILE A 93 16.37 -8.71 7.39
CA ILE A 93 16.99 -9.50 6.32
C ILE A 93 18.47 -9.84 6.57
N GLU A 94 19.12 -9.23 7.56
CA GLU A 94 20.50 -9.54 7.96
C GLU A 94 20.57 -10.75 8.90
N THR A 95 19.50 -11.02 9.65
CA THR A 95 19.41 -12.14 10.58
C THR A 95 18.74 -13.37 9.99
N ASP A 96 18.05 -13.21 8.86
CA ASP A 96 17.15 -14.21 8.28
C ASP A 96 17.59 -14.67 6.88
N ASP A 97 17.12 -15.86 6.49
CA ASP A 97 17.42 -16.48 5.21
C ASP A 97 16.64 -15.81 4.07
N PHE A 98 17.34 -15.01 3.28
CA PHE A 98 16.77 -14.33 2.12
C PHE A 98 16.19 -15.30 1.08
N SER A 99 16.74 -16.52 0.94
CA SER A 99 16.20 -17.50 -0.01
C SER A 99 14.76 -17.87 0.34
N ARG A 100 14.48 -18.08 1.64
CA ARG A 100 13.11 -18.37 2.11
C ARG A 100 12.16 -17.20 1.88
N LEU A 101 12.63 -15.98 2.10
CA LEU A 101 11.84 -14.79 1.80
C LEU A 101 11.52 -14.73 0.30
N LYS A 102 12.52 -14.95 -0.57
CA LYS A 102 12.32 -14.96 -2.02
C LYS A 102 11.28 -16.00 -2.44
N ASP A 103 11.38 -17.22 -1.93
CA ASP A 103 10.40 -18.29 -2.23
C ASP A 103 8.98 -17.89 -1.77
N SER A 104 8.88 -17.22 -0.63
CA SER A 104 7.62 -16.69 -0.10
C SER A 104 7.06 -15.56 -0.96
N VAL A 105 7.90 -14.68 -1.51
CA VAL A 105 7.49 -13.64 -2.47
C VAL A 105 7.02 -14.27 -3.78
N VAL A 106 7.70 -15.30 -4.28
CA VAL A 106 7.27 -16.06 -5.47
C VAL A 106 5.90 -16.70 -5.24
N ALA A 107 5.71 -17.38 -4.10
CA ALA A 107 4.42 -17.96 -3.72
C ALA A 107 3.33 -16.88 -3.53
N LEU A 108 3.69 -15.74 -2.93
CA LEU A 108 2.81 -14.59 -2.79
C LEU A 108 2.37 -14.07 -4.13
N LEU A 109 3.19 -14.07 -5.19
CA LEU A 109 2.86 -13.50 -6.50
C LEU A 109 2.26 -14.52 -7.48
N ALA A 110 2.33 -15.81 -7.17
CA ALA A 110 1.80 -16.87 -8.00
C ALA A 110 0.32 -16.64 -8.33
N GLU A 111 -0.04 -16.77 -9.61
CA GLU A 111 -1.42 -16.61 -10.05
C GLU A 111 -2.27 -17.82 -9.63
N GLY A 112 -3.28 -17.57 -8.80
CA GLY A 112 -4.37 -18.49 -8.51
C GLY A 112 -5.69 -17.96 -9.10
N GLY A 113 -6.61 -18.87 -9.44
CA GLY A 113 -7.85 -18.56 -10.17
C GLY A 113 -9.01 -17.96 -9.38
N ASP A 114 -8.89 -17.67 -8.06
CA ASP A 114 -9.98 -17.17 -7.21
C ASP A 114 -9.54 -15.95 -6.34
N LYS A 115 -10.48 -15.09 -5.95
CA LYS A 115 -10.30 -13.92 -5.06
C LYS A 115 -9.95 -14.34 -3.62
N ARG A 116 -10.59 -15.40 -3.10
CA ARG A 116 -10.29 -15.99 -1.77
C ARG A 116 -8.82 -16.40 -1.64
N HIS A 117 -8.19 -16.67 -2.78
CA HIS A 117 -6.79 -17.00 -2.89
C HIS A 117 -5.85 -15.83 -2.54
N VAL A 118 -6.29 -14.56 -2.62
CA VAL A 118 -5.43 -13.40 -2.31
C VAL A 118 -5.24 -13.23 -0.81
N ASP A 119 -6.34 -13.25 -0.03
CA ASP A 119 -6.26 -13.16 1.43
C ASP A 119 -5.47 -14.34 2.01
N ASP A 120 -5.65 -15.54 1.46
CA ASP A 120 -4.89 -16.74 1.84
C ASP A 120 -3.40 -16.61 1.51
N ARG A 121 -3.05 -16.07 0.33
CA ARG A 121 -1.65 -15.80 -0.06
C ARG A 121 -0.99 -14.78 0.86
N ILE A 122 -1.70 -13.69 1.19
CA ILE A 122 -1.21 -12.68 2.13
C ILE A 122 -1.03 -13.30 3.52
N ARG A 123 -1.98 -14.10 4.00
CA ARG A 123 -1.89 -14.80 5.29
C ARG A 123 -0.72 -15.77 5.33
N ALA A 124 -0.54 -16.57 4.28
CA ALA A 124 0.57 -17.52 4.16
C ALA A 124 1.93 -16.82 4.14
N PHE A 125 2.03 -15.67 3.43
CA PHE A 125 3.23 -14.84 3.43
C PHE A 125 3.52 -14.26 4.82
N CYS A 126 2.50 -13.70 5.49
CA CYS A 126 2.66 -13.14 6.84
C CYS A 126 3.05 -14.22 7.86
N GLY A 127 2.56 -15.45 7.71
CA GLY A 127 2.89 -16.59 8.57
C GLY A 127 4.36 -17.04 8.53
N GLN A 128 5.18 -16.48 7.63
CA GLN A 128 6.63 -16.69 7.63
C GLN A 128 7.38 -15.82 8.64
N PHE A 129 6.68 -14.87 9.27
CA PHE A 129 7.24 -13.91 10.21
C PHE A 129 6.67 -14.12 11.62
N SER A 130 7.32 -13.56 12.62
CA SER A 130 6.81 -13.63 14.00
C SER A 130 5.49 -12.86 14.15
N GLU A 131 4.52 -13.46 14.83
CA GLU A 131 3.22 -12.83 15.10
C GLU A 131 3.33 -11.84 16.27
N ASP A 132 3.91 -10.67 16.01
CA ASP A 132 4.11 -9.63 17.01
C ASP A 132 3.91 -8.20 16.47
N LYS A 133 3.94 -7.21 17.37
CA LYS A 133 3.82 -5.79 17.00
C LYS A 133 4.99 -5.26 16.17
N LEU A 134 6.17 -5.88 16.26
CA LEU A 134 7.37 -5.47 15.53
C LEU A 134 7.30 -5.84 14.05
N HIS A 135 6.54 -6.88 13.71
CA HIS A 135 6.37 -7.42 12.35
C HIS A 135 5.06 -7.03 11.67
N ARG A 136 4.23 -6.17 12.26
CA ARG A 136 2.99 -5.69 11.62
C ARG A 136 3.19 -5.10 10.21
N TRP A 137 4.38 -4.58 9.89
CA TRP A 137 4.73 -4.06 8.56
C TRP A 137 4.76 -5.12 7.45
N VAL A 138 4.83 -6.41 7.79
CA VAL A 138 4.87 -7.51 6.82
C VAL A 138 3.60 -7.57 5.97
N ARG A 139 2.44 -7.24 6.56
CA ARG A 139 1.18 -7.12 5.83
C ARG A 139 1.22 -6.02 4.77
N ASP A 140 1.89 -4.91 5.06
CA ASP A 140 2.08 -3.79 4.12
C ASP A 140 3.07 -4.16 3.01
N LEU A 141 4.12 -4.92 3.35
CA LEU A 141 5.05 -5.49 2.36
C LEU A 141 4.29 -6.36 1.36
N ALA A 142 3.47 -7.31 1.85
CA ALA A 142 2.70 -8.18 0.98
C ALA A 142 1.72 -7.39 0.09
N ALA A 143 1.03 -6.42 0.68
CA ALA A 143 0.07 -5.57 -0.04
C ALA A 143 0.73 -4.79 -1.18
N GLU A 144 1.85 -4.12 -0.91
CA GLU A 144 2.51 -3.29 -1.92
C GLU A 144 3.22 -4.13 -2.99
N LEU A 145 3.79 -5.29 -2.64
CA LEU A 145 4.34 -6.23 -3.66
C LEU A 145 3.25 -6.67 -4.64
N LEU A 146 2.07 -7.04 -4.15
CA LEU A 146 0.92 -7.39 -4.99
C LEU A 146 0.46 -6.20 -5.84
N HIS A 147 0.15 -5.08 -5.17
CA HIS A 147 -0.41 -3.90 -5.81
C HIS A 147 0.49 -3.35 -6.93
N PHE A 148 1.77 -3.12 -6.67
CA PHE A 148 2.67 -2.56 -7.68
C PHE A 148 3.16 -3.59 -8.72
N SER A 149 2.98 -4.89 -8.48
CA SER A 149 3.18 -5.92 -9.52
C SER A 149 2.05 -5.97 -10.55
N ASN A 150 0.82 -5.62 -10.13
CA ASN A 150 -0.35 -5.56 -11.01
C ASN A 150 -1.47 -4.73 -10.35
N MET A 151 -1.47 -3.42 -10.61
CA MET A 151 -2.42 -2.48 -10.00
C MET A 151 -3.86 -2.69 -10.47
N GLU A 152 -4.05 -3.25 -11.67
CA GLU A 152 -5.39 -3.57 -12.19
C GLU A 152 -6.03 -4.67 -11.35
N LYS A 153 -5.26 -5.72 -11.04
CA LYS A 153 -5.72 -6.87 -10.28
C LYS A 153 -5.82 -6.60 -8.79
N TYR A 154 -4.84 -5.91 -8.20
CA TYR A 154 -4.73 -5.78 -6.75
C TYR A 154 -4.91 -4.32 -6.32
N PRO A 155 -5.91 -3.98 -5.49
CA PRO A 155 -6.03 -2.65 -4.91
C PRO A 155 -4.91 -2.41 -3.88
N LEU A 156 -4.70 -1.16 -3.48
CA LEU A 156 -3.77 -0.83 -2.40
C LEU A 156 -4.38 -1.26 -1.06
N MET A 157 -3.79 -2.30 -0.45
CA MET A 157 -4.33 -2.98 0.75
C MET A 157 -3.41 -2.85 1.97
N THR A 158 -2.75 -1.71 2.12
CA THR A 158 -1.89 -1.44 3.27
C THR A 158 -2.75 -1.09 4.49
N ARG A 159 -2.19 -1.28 5.68
CA ARG A 159 -2.89 -1.02 6.96
C ARG A 159 -3.26 0.45 7.18
N TRP A 160 -2.62 1.37 6.45
CA TRP A 160 -3.00 2.78 6.50
C TRP A 160 -4.24 3.08 5.65
N VAL A 161 -4.58 2.21 4.69
CA VAL A 161 -5.87 2.25 3.98
C VAL A 161 -6.97 1.69 4.89
N TRP A 162 -6.75 0.50 5.46
CA TRP A 162 -7.62 -0.05 6.49
C TRP A 162 -6.87 -1.05 7.37
N ASP A 163 -7.03 -0.92 8.69
CA ASP A 163 -6.57 -1.89 9.67
C ASP A 163 -7.70 -2.17 10.64
N GLN A 164 -8.37 -3.32 10.46
CA GLN A 164 -9.48 -3.75 11.31
C GLN A 164 -9.04 -3.90 12.78
N SER A 165 -7.80 -4.33 13.04
CA SER A 165 -7.30 -4.61 14.39
C SER A 165 -7.13 -3.35 15.23
N SER A 166 -6.70 -2.24 14.62
CA SER A 166 -6.65 -0.93 15.28
C SER A 166 -7.86 -0.06 15.00
N ASN A 167 -8.74 -0.48 14.10
CA ASN A 167 -9.91 0.25 13.63
C ASN A 167 -9.57 1.65 13.08
N THR A 168 -8.44 1.74 12.38
CA THR A 168 -7.85 2.98 11.83
C THR A 168 -7.58 2.84 10.34
N GLY A 169 -7.43 3.96 9.64
CA GLY A 169 -7.05 4.00 8.23
C GLY A 169 -8.00 4.86 7.42
N VAL A 170 -7.71 5.05 6.14
CA VAL A 170 -8.54 5.81 5.19
C VAL A 170 -10.02 5.51 5.33
N ILE A 171 -10.44 4.23 5.38
CA ILE A 171 -11.87 3.88 5.49
C ILE A 171 -12.53 4.57 6.69
N ARG A 172 -11.86 4.67 7.84
CA ARG A 172 -12.38 5.41 9.02
C ARG A 172 -12.51 6.90 8.73
N GLU A 173 -11.47 7.48 8.14
CA GLU A 173 -11.38 8.92 7.89
C GLU A 173 -12.44 9.42 6.91
N ILE A 174 -12.88 8.58 5.98
CA ILE A 174 -13.98 8.90 5.06
C ILE A 174 -15.28 8.17 5.38
N TRP A 175 -15.46 7.63 6.59
CA TRP A 175 -16.73 7.01 6.95
C TRP A 175 -17.82 8.05 7.22
N TYR A 176 -19.03 7.80 6.73
CA TYR A 176 -20.22 8.61 6.99
C TYR A 176 -20.83 8.22 8.33
N ALA A 177 -20.54 9.02 9.36
CA ALA A 177 -21.18 8.92 10.67
C ALA A 177 -21.27 10.29 11.35
N LYS A 178 -22.28 10.45 12.23
CA LYS A 178 -22.44 11.69 13.03
C LYS A 178 -21.31 11.88 14.05
N ASP A 179 -20.78 10.78 14.60
CA ASP A 179 -19.73 10.79 15.61
C ASP A 179 -18.79 9.60 15.36
N ILE A 180 -17.90 9.76 14.37
CA ILE A 180 -16.97 8.71 13.94
C ILE A 180 -15.97 8.33 15.04
N ASP A 181 -15.60 9.25 15.91
CA ASP A 181 -14.60 9.03 16.96
C ASP A 181 -15.06 8.03 18.02
N HIS A 182 -16.38 7.90 18.20
CA HIS A 182 -16.99 7.05 19.23
C HIS A 182 -17.56 5.73 18.68
N ILE A 183 -17.27 5.38 17.42
CA ILE A 183 -17.72 4.11 16.83
C ILE A 183 -16.55 3.19 16.47
N THR A 184 -16.80 1.88 16.59
CA THR A 184 -15.96 0.84 15.99
C THR A 184 -16.62 0.37 14.70
N LEU A 185 -15.93 0.49 13.57
CA LEU A 185 -16.44 0.02 12.29
C LEU A 185 -16.34 -1.50 12.21
N ASP A 186 -17.45 -2.18 11.92
CA ASP A 186 -17.48 -3.61 11.61
C ASP A 186 -17.23 -3.84 10.12
N VAL A 187 -16.04 -3.43 9.66
CA VAL A 187 -15.58 -3.60 8.29
C VAL A 187 -14.42 -4.58 8.27
N ARG A 188 -14.58 -5.70 7.55
CA ARG A 188 -13.53 -6.72 7.44
C ARG A 188 -12.34 -6.19 6.63
N ASP A 189 -11.12 -6.48 7.06
CA ASP A 189 -9.89 -6.22 6.30
C ASP A 189 -9.61 -7.40 5.34
N THR A 190 -10.29 -7.39 4.18
CA THR A 190 -10.16 -8.40 3.12
C THR A 190 -9.87 -7.77 1.76
N PHE A 191 -9.39 -8.57 0.82
CA PHE A 191 -9.22 -8.17 -0.57
C PHE A 191 -10.50 -7.58 -1.18
N GLU A 192 -11.67 -8.18 -0.91
CA GLU A 192 -12.95 -7.70 -1.43
C GLU A 192 -13.32 -6.30 -0.87
N THR A 193 -13.08 -6.03 0.41
CA THR A 193 -13.30 -4.70 0.99
C THR A 193 -12.51 -3.62 0.24
N HIS A 194 -11.25 -3.90 -0.08
CA HIS A 194 -10.39 -2.96 -0.78
C HIS A 194 -10.74 -2.84 -2.27
N LEU A 195 -11.29 -3.90 -2.89
CA LEU A 195 -11.85 -3.82 -4.23
C LEU A 195 -13.07 -2.90 -4.27
N VAL A 196 -13.99 -3.03 -3.31
CA VAL A 196 -15.17 -2.15 -3.20
C VAL A 196 -14.75 -0.71 -2.99
N LEU A 197 -13.82 -0.45 -2.05
CA LEU A 197 -13.25 0.88 -1.83
C LEU A 197 -12.69 1.49 -3.12
N ARG A 198 -11.86 0.73 -3.86
CA ARG A 198 -11.27 1.18 -5.12
C ARG A 198 -12.33 1.45 -6.18
N GLU A 199 -13.37 0.64 -6.26
CA GLU A 199 -14.47 0.83 -7.20
C GLU A 199 -15.25 2.12 -6.90
N GLU A 200 -15.65 2.35 -5.66
CA GLU A 200 -16.36 3.57 -5.25
C GLU A 200 -15.52 4.83 -5.48
N LEU A 201 -14.23 4.80 -5.13
CA LEU A 201 -13.32 5.92 -5.40
C LEU A 201 -13.10 6.14 -6.90
N SER A 202 -13.01 5.07 -7.70
CA SER A 202 -12.89 5.19 -9.16
C SER A 202 -14.14 5.82 -9.79
N GLN A 203 -15.34 5.44 -9.31
CA GLN A 203 -16.61 6.04 -9.73
C GLN A 203 -16.69 7.52 -9.35
N PHE A 204 -16.27 7.87 -8.12
CA PHE A 204 -16.13 9.25 -7.68
C PHE A 204 -15.19 10.04 -8.61
N LEU A 205 -13.98 9.52 -8.86
CA LEU A 205 -12.97 10.18 -9.71
C LEU A 205 -13.47 10.40 -11.14
N SER A 206 -14.10 9.39 -11.75
CA SER A 206 -14.70 9.52 -13.09
C SER A 206 -15.83 10.55 -13.13
N SER A 207 -16.66 10.60 -12.08
CA SER A 207 -17.72 11.62 -11.96
C SER A 207 -17.17 13.04 -11.79
N ASN A 208 -15.92 13.17 -11.36
CA ASN A 208 -15.20 14.43 -11.18
C ASN A 208 -14.17 14.68 -12.31
N GLY A 209 -14.31 14.01 -13.46
CA GLY A 209 -13.56 14.33 -14.69
C GLY A 209 -12.21 13.61 -14.85
N VAL A 210 -11.87 12.66 -13.99
CA VAL A 210 -10.65 11.85 -14.12
C VAL A 210 -10.94 10.59 -14.91
N PHE A 211 -10.43 10.52 -16.15
CA PHE A 211 -10.65 9.39 -17.07
C PHE A 211 -9.38 8.62 -17.45
N ARG A 212 -8.20 9.16 -17.12
CA ARG A 212 -6.90 8.52 -17.33
C ARG A 212 -6.25 8.25 -16.00
N ASP A 213 -5.51 7.14 -15.92
CA ASP A 213 -4.75 6.77 -14.73
C ASP A 213 -5.60 6.71 -13.44
N VAL A 214 -6.89 6.35 -13.57
CA VAL A 214 -7.88 6.41 -12.47
C VAL A 214 -7.41 5.64 -11.24
N LEU A 215 -6.75 4.50 -11.43
CA LEU A 215 -6.22 3.70 -10.32
C LEU A 215 -5.12 4.44 -9.54
N ILE A 216 -4.24 5.16 -10.24
CA ILE A 216 -3.19 5.97 -9.63
C ILE A 216 -3.80 7.16 -8.89
N TYR A 217 -4.80 7.81 -9.48
CA TYR A 217 -5.55 8.87 -8.81
C TYR A 217 -6.27 8.37 -7.55
N ALA A 218 -6.79 7.13 -7.56
CA ALA A 218 -7.37 6.52 -6.36
C ALA A 218 -6.33 6.35 -5.26
N ASP A 219 -5.12 5.88 -5.57
CA ASP A 219 -4.04 5.75 -4.57
C ASP A 219 -3.57 7.10 -4.04
N LEU A 220 -3.50 8.13 -4.90
CA LEU A 220 -3.19 9.51 -4.50
C LEU A 220 -4.25 10.06 -3.55
N LEU A 221 -5.52 9.82 -3.84
CA LEU A 221 -6.64 10.25 -3.00
C LEU A 221 -6.62 9.53 -1.65
N LEU A 222 -6.44 8.20 -1.64
CA LEU A 222 -6.25 7.42 -0.41
C LEU A 222 -5.09 7.99 0.43
N ALA A 223 -3.94 8.23 -0.20
CA ALA A 223 -2.77 8.77 0.47
C ALA A 223 -3.02 10.17 1.04
N GLN A 224 -3.74 11.03 0.31
CA GLN A 224 -4.10 12.37 0.79
C GLN A 224 -5.04 12.31 1.98
N ILE A 225 -6.07 11.47 1.93
CA ILE A 225 -7.02 11.31 3.04
C ILE A 225 -6.28 10.92 4.32
N TYR A 226 -5.37 9.95 4.24
CA TYR A 226 -4.60 9.55 5.42
C TYR A 226 -3.57 10.60 5.84
N ALA A 227 -3.00 11.35 4.89
CA ALA A 227 -2.12 12.47 5.17
C ALA A 227 -2.83 13.60 5.93
N ASP A 228 -4.11 13.87 5.61
CA ASP A 228 -4.95 14.83 6.34
C ASP A 228 -5.10 14.41 7.80
N TYR A 229 -5.46 13.13 8.04
CA TYR A 229 -5.51 12.56 9.40
C TYR A 229 -4.18 12.70 10.15
N ILE A 230 -3.04 12.35 9.54
CA ILE A 230 -1.73 12.50 10.17
C ILE A 230 -1.45 13.96 10.52
N SER A 231 -1.83 14.90 9.64
CA SER A 231 -1.58 16.32 9.84
C SER A 231 -2.42 16.90 10.99
N GLU A 232 -3.68 16.47 11.09
CA GLU A 232 -4.59 16.86 12.18
C GLU A 232 -4.12 16.30 13.53
N GLN A 233 -3.73 15.03 13.57
CA GLN A 233 -3.16 14.42 14.77
C GLN A 233 -1.79 15.01 15.14
N GLY A 234 -0.94 15.30 14.16
CA GLY A 234 0.40 15.88 14.35
C GLY A 234 0.38 17.34 14.79
N GLY A 235 -0.61 18.12 14.36
CA GLY A 235 -0.83 19.49 14.83
C GLY A 235 -1.10 19.58 16.34
N SER A 236 -1.58 18.50 16.97
CA SER A 236 -1.72 18.43 18.42
C SER A 236 -0.38 18.26 19.17
N PHE A 237 0.65 17.71 18.51
CA PHE A 237 1.97 17.44 19.11
C PHE A 237 3.05 18.49 18.77
N LEU A 238 2.88 19.26 17.69
CA LEU A 238 3.91 20.17 17.15
C LEU A 238 3.50 21.65 17.23
N ARG A 239 3.21 22.14 18.45
CA ARG A 239 3.15 23.58 18.74
C ARG A 239 4.53 24.27 18.81
N THR A 240 5.62 23.55 18.55
CA THR A 240 6.96 24.00 18.97
C THR A 240 7.86 24.55 17.86
N ASP A 241 7.61 24.30 16.57
CA ASP A 241 8.54 24.72 15.49
C ASP A 241 7.83 25.51 14.38
N PHE A 242 7.63 26.82 14.59
CA PHE A 242 6.91 27.75 13.71
C PHE A 242 7.78 28.44 12.63
N SER A 243 8.74 27.75 12.01
CA SER A 243 9.64 28.43 11.04
C SER A 243 9.89 27.73 9.71
N SER A 244 9.19 26.64 9.39
CA SER A 244 9.25 26.06 8.03
C SER A 244 7.84 25.92 7.46
N GLU A 245 7.66 26.45 6.24
CA GLU A 245 6.52 26.14 5.40
C GLU A 245 6.52 24.62 5.18
N LEU A 246 5.63 23.90 5.87
CA LEU A 246 5.47 22.47 5.70
C LEU A 246 4.82 22.25 4.34
N ASP A 247 5.47 21.44 3.51
CA ASP A 247 4.92 21.06 2.22
C ASP A 247 3.58 20.31 2.43
N PRO A 248 2.46 20.83 1.89
CA PRO A 248 1.13 20.28 2.12
C PRO A 248 0.95 18.84 1.64
N LEU A 249 1.83 18.34 0.77
CA LEU A 249 1.81 16.99 0.22
C LEU A 249 2.96 16.11 0.72
N GLU A 250 3.73 16.55 1.72
CA GLU A 250 4.84 15.76 2.26
C GLU A 250 4.38 14.37 2.72
N PHE A 251 3.30 14.32 3.51
CA PHE A 251 2.76 13.06 4.01
C PHE A 251 2.17 12.22 2.87
N THR A 252 1.50 12.82 1.89
CA THR A 252 0.97 12.12 0.71
C THR A 252 2.09 11.41 -0.06
N ARG A 253 3.19 12.12 -0.37
CA ARG A 253 4.37 11.50 -1.01
C ARG A 253 4.97 10.39 -0.15
N ARG A 254 5.02 10.61 1.16
CA ARG A 254 5.56 9.64 2.11
C ARG A 254 4.72 8.37 2.19
N MET A 255 3.40 8.47 2.19
CA MET A 255 2.50 7.31 2.25
C MET A 255 2.63 6.42 1.02
N LEU A 256 2.82 7.02 -0.15
CA LEU A 256 3.11 6.31 -1.40
C LEU A 256 4.58 5.88 -1.53
N GLY A 257 5.43 6.27 -0.58
CA GLY A 257 6.86 5.97 -0.54
C GLY A 257 7.67 6.61 -1.65
N LEU A 258 7.17 7.70 -2.25
CA LEU A 258 7.84 8.48 -3.31
C LEU A 258 9.04 9.28 -2.78
N ASP A 259 9.22 9.34 -1.45
CA ASP A 259 10.38 9.91 -0.78
C ASP A 259 11.45 8.83 -0.42
N GLY A 260 11.28 7.59 -0.91
CA GLY A 260 12.07 6.42 -0.53
C GLY A 260 13.53 6.43 -1.01
N VAL A 261 13.81 7.10 -2.12
CA VAL A 261 15.12 7.20 -2.75
C VAL A 261 15.41 8.66 -3.04
N ASP A 262 16.60 9.11 -2.67
CA ASP A 262 17.12 10.42 -3.01
C ASP A 262 17.63 10.39 -4.47
N PRO A 263 17.06 11.19 -5.38
CA PRO A 263 17.35 11.10 -6.81
C PRO A 263 18.79 11.52 -7.15
N ASP A 264 19.38 12.43 -6.38
CA ASP A 264 20.72 12.96 -6.66
C ASP A 264 21.82 12.04 -6.12
N SER A 265 21.59 11.41 -4.97
CA SER A 265 22.60 10.62 -4.28
C SER A 265 22.39 9.11 -4.37
N GLY A 266 21.24 8.64 -4.88
CA GLY A 266 20.85 7.21 -4.87
C GLY A 266 20.68 6.64 -3.46
N ARG A 267 20.70 7.49 -2.43
CA ARG A 267 20.63 7.08 -1.04
C ARG A 267 19.18 6.75 -0.69
N THR A 268 18.94 5.52 -0.24
CA THR A 268 17.60 5.08 0.14
C THR A 268 17.27 5.43 1.58
N ARG A 269 15.99 5.34 1.95
CA ARG A 269 15.51 5.37 3.34
C ARG A 269 15.59 4.01 4.04
N VAL A 270 16.20 2.99 3.41
CA VAL A 270 16.40 1.67 4.03
C VAL A 270 17.53 1.73 5.04
N LYS A 271 17.24 1.34 6.28
CA LYS A 271 18.23 1.30 7.37
C LYS A 271 18.70 -0.14 7.58
N LEU A 272 20.00 -0.36 7.42
CA LEU A 272 20.69 -1.63 7.67
C LEU A 272 20.97 -1.79 9.18
N ALA A 273 21.29 -3.00 9.66
CA ALA A 273 21.46 -3.22 11.10
C ALA A 273 22.65 -2.44 11.67
N ASN A 274 23.68 -2.19 10.84
CA ASN A 274 24.82 -1.32 11.17
C ASN A 274 24.49 0.19 11.22
N GLY A 275 23.23 0.57 11.03
CA GLY A 275 22.76 1.95 11.08
C GLY A 275 23.00 2.77 9.80
N LYS A 276 23.73 2.23 8.81
CA LYS A 276 23.93 2.86 7.51
C LYS A 276 22.67 2.78 6.66
N ARG A 277 22.58 3.67 5.68
CA ARG A 277 21.53 3.63 4.65
C ARG A 277 22.05 2.88 3.42
N LEU A 278 21.20 2.04 2.83
CA LEU A 278 21.51 1.42 1.53
C LEU A 278 21.61 2.52 0.47
N LYS A 279 22.63 2.43 -0.38
CA LYS A 279 22.82 3.29 -1.55
C LYS A 279 22.69 2.41 -2.79
N LEU A 280 21.80 2.78 -3.71
CA LEU A 280 21.68 2.11 -5.00
C LEU A 280 22.77 2.69 -5.91
N ASN A 281 23.59 1.81 -6.51
CA ASN A 281 24.74 2.23 -7.32
C ASN A 281 24.37 2.55 -8.77
N ASP A 282 23.27 1.98 -9.29
CA ASP A 282 22.78 2.19 -10.66
C ASP A 282 21.30 2.58 -10.66
N LEU A 283 21.00 3.87 -10.61
CA LEU A 283 19.64 4.36 -10.92
C LEU A 283 19.32 4.22 -12.43
N GLU A 284 20.35 4.15 -13.29
CA GLU A 284 20.19 3.96 -14.74
C GLU A 284 19.66 2.57 -15.12
N ALA A 285 19.87 1.54 -14.29
CA ALA A 285 19.32 0.20 -14.53
C ALA A 285 17.81 0.09 -14.22
N MET A 286 17.21 1.16 -13.68
CA MET A 286 15.81 1.25 -13.25
C MET A 286 14.97 2.22 -14.11
N ASN A 287 15.55 2.80 -15.17
CA ASN A 287 14.89 3.64 -16.17
C ASN A 287 14.79 2.95 -17.54
#